data_AF-A0A9P5JUV0-F1
#
_entry.id   AF-A0A9P5JUV0-F1
#
_cell.length_a   1.000
_cell.length_b   1.000
_cell.length_c   1.000
_cell.angle_alpha   90.00
_cell.angle_beta   90.00
_cell.angle_gamma   90.00
#
_symmetry.space_group_name_H-M   'P 1'
#
loop_
_entity.id
_entity.type
_entity.pdbx_description
1 polymer ?
#
loop_
_entity_poly.entity_id
_entity_poly.type
_entity_poly.pdbx_seq_one_letter_code
_entity_poly.pdbx_strand_id
1 'polypeptide(L)'
;MSTPHEAASPTDEPLANLLFDHTGADIILRSQDSFHFRVPRIYIVNSSPILGRVIRRTSRSLGDANAIPVVKPVVHLPESGEILHCLLTFIFPVTPRVPSTPEEIMELLSVAQKYQMGTAVTHIRGSIARQNSLPARLKPTLHMYALAQKYGLRPEALQTARAILLKQSMTIEDFDNELDIMPGASLYELLKYHERVRAILASDLTKFRMSSARGTITGFRCTELSPSQIPCWLDHYICSIEKAPNRFDLVEFNAAMARHIADRAATASEDLHCDCASIPSQTRSIREFWEALGSVIDGSFEKAEPFLSLVHEYEDPQAEINLAIQTTSPPDIFDVPDANIIIRSSDFVDFRVHKSVLTMASPFFKDLLSLPQPSDSESVDGLPVVELSEDSELLKGLVSMLYPVCTVIPNSYEKVLYLLAACQKYDMVSVQSSIRAEVKRGEFPAPEGAEAFPAYAIAGGKGLVPEMETAARQTLDHPMTFEILGEGLRLFEGWALRDLVNFRKRCRDNFIMCLDSFLEVQPPGPSNIWVGCPNPKVIFSTTHPRQIHFLPIWLNQLLAQNRNDLKYQKFTHPLDIHSRIRQEYFTALQNHATCNFCLGVHIRSGLKFCAELEDKLAQVRDKETVGLLTEAGI
;
A
#
# COMPACT_ATOMS: atom_id res chain seq x y z
N MET A 1 54.62 -4.41 31.68
CA MET A 1 53.28 -3.89 32.09
C MET A 1 52.43 -3.87 30.85
N SER A 2 51.70 -4.97 30.67
CA SER A 2 50.91 -5.29 29.50
C SER A 2 49.53 -4.65 29.65
N THR A 3 49.10 -3.92 28.62
CA THR A 3 47.73 -3.39 28.49
C THR A 3 46.80 -4.49 27.99
N PRO A 4 45.51 -4.51 28.41
CA PRO A 4 44.61 -5.63 28.14
C PRO A 4 44.05 -5.58 26.71
N HIS A 5 43.90 -6.76 26.12
CA HIS A 5 43.17 -7.02 24.89
C HIS A 5 41.72 -6.50 24.97
N GLU A 6 41.36 -5.61 24.06
CA GLU A 6 39.97 -5.45 23.61
C GLU A 6 39.54 -6.75 22.91
N ALA A 7 38.49 -7.36 23.45
CA ALA A 7 37.83 -8.49 22.83
C ALA A 7 37.04 -7.99 21.62
N ALA A 8 37.49 -8.37 20.42
CA ALA A 8 36.72 -8.21 19.20
C ALA A 8 35.44 -9.06 19.28
N SER A 9 34.32 -8.45 18.92
CA SER A 9 33.00 -9.06 18.74
C SER A 9 33.00 -10.14 17.65
N PRO A 10 32.21 -11.22 17.77
CA PRO A 10 32.16 -12.31 16.80
C PRO A 10 31.18 -11.96 15.67
N THR A 11 31.60 -11.12 14.73
CA THR A 11 30.86 -10.82 13.50
C THR A 11 31.88 -10.64 12.40
N ASP A 12 32.38 -11.73 11.82
CA ASP A 12 33.01 -11.79 10.48
C ASP A 12 33.54 -13.22 10.18
N GLU A 13 32.64 -14.22 10.22
CA GLU A 13 32.93 -15.52 9.59
C GLU A 13 31.70 -16.05 8.86
N PRO A 14 31.51 -15.74 7.55
CA PRO A 14 30.51 -16.47 6.78
C PRO A 14 30.98 -16.72 5.34
N LEU A 15 31.78 -17.77 5.07
CA LEU A 15 32.07 -18.17 3.67
C LEU A 15 32.66 -19.59 3.48
N ALA A 16 33.22 -20.23 4.52
CA ALA A 16 33.84 -21.55 4.38
C ALA A 16 32.86 -22.75 4.27
N ASN A 17 31.56 -22.55 4.60
CA ASN A 17 30.57 -23.63 4.75
C ASN A 17 29.70 -23.92 3.51
N LEU A 18 29.92 -23.24 2.38
CA LEU A 18 29.11 -23.39 1.15
C LEU A 18 29.64 -24.45 0.16
N LEU A 19 30.67 -25.21 0.54
CA LEU A 19 31.31 -26.20 -0.32
C LEU A 19 30.38 -27.41 -0.57
N PHE A 20 29.80 -27.47 -1.77
CA PHE A 20 29.11 -28.65 -2.29
C PHE A 20 29.99 -29.29 -3.38
N ASP A 21 30.89 -30.21 -2.99
CA ASP A 21 31.81 -30.90 -3.90
C ASP A 21 31.57 -32.41 -3.87
N HIS A 22 30.85 -32.91 -4.87
CA HIS A 22 30.51 -34.33 -4.97
C HIS A 22 31.60 -35.10 -5.72
N THR A 23 32.00 -36.25 -5.18
CA THR A 23 33.07 -37.13 -5.72
C THR A 23 32.80 -37.73 -7.12
N GLY A 24 31.64 -37.42 -7.72
CA GLY A 24 31.22 -37.86 -9.06
C GLY A 24 30.70 -36.71 -9.94
N ALA A 25 31.11 -35.48 -9.64
CA ALA A 25 30.63 -34.30 -10.35
C ALA A 25 31.10 -34.24 -11.81
N ASP A 26 30.17 -34.15 -12.75
CA ASP A 26 30.35 -34.00 -14.19
C ASP A 26 29.85 -32.63 -14.71
N ILE A 27 29.34 -31.77 -13.82
CA ILE A 27 28.93 -30.39 -14.11
C ILE A 27 29.34 -29.45 -12.96
N ILE A 28 29.57 -28.18 -13.28
CA ILE A 28 29.76 -27.09 -12.31
C ILE A 28 28.59 -26.10 -12.46
N LEU A 29 27.87 -25.85 -11.37
CA LEU A 29 26.90 -24.75 -11.30
C LEU A 29 27.61 -23.54 -10.70
N ARG A 30 27.56 -22.40 -11.39
CA ARG A 30 28.12 -21.13 -10.91
C ARG A 30 26.99 -20.17 -10.57
N SER A 31 26.98 -19.68 -9.34
CA SER A 31 26.03 -18.66 -8.85
C SER A 31 26.37 -17.26 -9.36
N GLN A 32 25.46 -16.31 -9.15
CA GLN A 32 25.65 -14.89 -9.49
C GLN A 32 26.84 -14.27 -8.76
N ASP A 33 27.00 -14.59 -7.48
CA ASP A 33 28.11 -14.21 -6.60
C ASP A 33 29.36 -15.11 -6.76
N SER A 34 29.44 -15.87 -7.86
CA SER A 34 30.62 -16.62 -8.30
C SER A 34 31.04 -17.82 -7.43
N PHE A 35 30.16 -18.35 -6.59
CA PHE A 35 30.37 -19.66 -5.96
C PHE A 35 30.24 -20.79 -6.97
N HIS A 36 31.03 -21.84 -6.78
CA HIS A 36 31.06 -23.02 -7.65
C HIS A 36 30.58 -24.26 -6.89
N PHE A 37 29.53 -24.90 -7.41
CA PHE A 37 28.98 -26.15 -6.90
C PHE A 37 29.30 -27.28 -7.89
N ARG A 38 30.08 -28.27 -7.45
CA ARG A 38 30.46 -29.42 -8.28
C ARG A 38 29.51 -30.57 -7.98
N VAL A 39 28.61 -30.85 -8.92
CA VAL A 39 27.51 -31.79 -8.71
C VAL A 39 27.38 -32.79 -9.87
N PRO A 40 26.80 -33.99 -9.64
CA PRO A 40 26.44 -34.91 -10.71
C PRO A 40 25.15 -34.43 -11.42
N ARG A 41 25.23 -34.33 -12.74
CA ARG A 41 24.18 -33.86 -13.66
C ARG A 41 22.90 -34.65 -13.53
N ILE A 42 22.98 -35.95 -13.26
CA ILE A 42 21.82 -36.84 -13.21
C ILE A 42 20.80 -36.40 -12.15
N TYR A 43 21.26 -35.95 -10.98
CA TYR A 43 20.38 -35.45 -9.92
C TYR A 43 19.66 -34.17 -10.35
N ILE A 44 20.38 -33.22 -10.94
CA ILE A 44 19.81 -31.94 -11.39
C ILE A 44 18.79 -32.15 -12.51
N VAL A 45 19.10 -32.99 -13.51
CA VAL A 45 18.21 -33.25 -14.66
C VAL A 45 16.93 -33.97 -14.23
N ASN A 46 17.03 -34.90 -13.27
CA ASN A 46 15.88 -35.65 -12.76
C ASN A 46 15.00 -34.78 -11.85
N SER A 47 15.60 -33.84 -11.12
CA SER A 47 14.87 -32.93 -10.23
C SER A 47 14.32 -31.69 -10.93
N SER A 48 14.88 -31.27 -12.07
CA SER A 48 14.46 -30.06 -12.80
C SER A 48 14.44 -30.26 -14.31
N PRO A 49 13.26 -30.18 -14.97
CA PRO A 49 13.18 -30.19 -16.43
C PRO A 49 13.73 -28.90 -17.06
N ILE A 50 13.67 -27.77 -16.35
CA ILE A 50 14.20 -26.47 -16.82
C ILE A 50 15.72 -26.52 -16.88
N LEU A 51 16.36 -26.83 -15.75
CA LEU A 51 17.82 -26.94 -15.70
C LEU A 51 18.30 -28.08 -16.61
N GLY A 52 17.55 -29.17 -16.74
CA GLY A 52 17.85 -30.23 -17.70
C GLY A 52 17.95 -29.73 -19.14
N ARG A 53 17.08 -28.81 -19.56
CA ARG A 53 17.15 -28.14 -20.88
C ARG A 53 18.34 -27.18 -20.98
N VAL A 54 18.57 -26.36 -19.95
CA VAL A 54 19.70 -25.41 -19.90
C VAL A 54 21.02 -26.16 -20.06
N ILE A 55 21.24 -27.22 -19.26
CA ILE A 55 22.46 -28.03 -19.29
C ILE A 55 22.65 -28.67 -20.67
N ARG A 56 21.59 -29.19 -21.30
CA ARG A 56 21.67 -29.77 -22.66
C ARG A 56 22.10 -28.74 -23.72
N ARG A 57 21.65 -27.49 -23.63
CA ARG A 57 22.05 -26.41 -24.54
C ARG A 57 23.53 -26.06 -24.35
N THR A 58 23.98 -25.92 -23.09
CA THR A 58 25.39 -25.63 -22.78
C THR A 58 26.31 -26.75 -23.28
N SER A 59 25.93 -28.02 -23.11
CA SER A 59 26.71 -29.16 -23.64
C SER A 59 26.80 -29.20 -25.17
N ARG A 60 25.80 -28.66 -25.89
CA ARG A 60 25.80 -28.61 -27.37
C ARG A 60 26.69 -27.49 -27.92
N SER A 61 26.73 -26.34 -27.24
CA SER A 61 27.58 -25.19 -27.61
C SER A 61 29.08 -25.52 -27.57
N LEU A 62 29.50 -26.40 -26.65
CA LEU A 62 30.89 -26.88 -26.56
C LEU A 62 31.25 -27.96 -27.61
N GLY A 63 30.30 -28.40 -28.45
CA GLY A 63 30.46 -29.57 -29.34
C GLY A 63 31.17 -29.35 -30.67
N ASP A 64 31.52 -28.11 -31.05
CA ASP A 64 32.03 -27.78 -32.40
C ASP A 64 33.52 -27.38 -32.48
N ALA A 65 34.30 -27.52 -31.41
CA ALA A 65 35.75 -27.28 -31.44
C ALA A 65 36.55 -28.58 -31.28
N ASN A 66 37.31 -28.94 -32.31
CA ASN A 66 38.25 -30.05 -32.30
C ASN A 66 39.28 -29.94 -31.15
N ALA A 67 39.39 -31.03 -30.38
CA ALA A 67 40.54 -31.52 -29.58
C ALA A 67 40.65 -31.23 -28.04
N ILE A 68 40.74 -32.36 -27.30
CA ILE A 68 41.40 -32.65 -25.99
C ILE A 68 40.63 -32.27 -24.68
N PRO A 69 40.65 -33.13 -23.62
CA PRO A 69 39.53 -33.34 -22.71
C PRO A 69 39.61 -32.61 -21.35
N VAL A 70 38.50 -32.70 -20.61
CA VAL A 70 38.37 -32.43 -19.15
C VAL A 70 38.12 -30.98 -18.71
N VAL A 71 37.30 -30.21 -19.43
CA VAL A 71 36.64 -29.05 -18.79
C VAL A 71 35.20 -29.45 -18.47
N LYS A 72 34.90 -29.59 -17.17
CA LYS A 72 33.52 -29.84 -16.72
C LYS A 72 32.66 -28.66 -17.19
N PRO A 73 31.52 -28.88 -17.87
CA PRO A 73 30.66 -27.80 -18.33
C PRO A 73 30.23 -26.93 -17.15
N VAL A 74 30.39 -25.61 -17.31
CA VAL A 74 29.98 -24.62 -16.31
C VAL A 74 28.64 -24.02 -16.74
N VAL A 75 27.65 -24.09 -15.85
CA VAL A 75 26.33 -23.48 -16.05
C VAL A 75 26.19 -22.31 -15.09
N HIS A 76 26.01 -21.12 -15.65
CA HIS A 76 25.78 -19.90 -14.88
C HIS A 76 24.31 -19.78 -14.53
N LEU A 77 24.02 -19.58 -13.25
CA LEU A 77 22.70 -19.41 -12.70
C LEU A 77 22.59 -18.01 -12.07
N PRO A 78 21.45 -17.33 -12.20
CA PRO A 78 21.28 -15.96 -11.70
C PRO A 78 21.03 -15.89 -10.19
N GLU A 79 20.94 -17.01 -9.47
CA GLU A 79 20.70 -17.04 -8.03
C GLU A 79 22.01 -16.92 -7.22
N SER A 80 21.88 -16.47 -5.97
CA SER A 80 22.98 -16.39 -5.01
C SER A 80 23.50 -17.76 -4.57
N GLY A 81 24.72 -17.80 -4.07
CA GLY A 81 25.35 -19.03 -3.59
C GLY A 81 24.58 -19.67 -2.44
N GLU A 82 24.05 -18.90 -1.49
CA GLU A 82 23.29 -19.42 -0.34
C GLU A 82 22.00 -20.11 -0.78
N ILE A 83 21.22 -19.48 -1.67
CA ILE A 83 19.94 -20.04 -2.15
C ILE A 83 20.19 -21.31 -2.97
N LEU A 84 21.20 -21.32 -3.83
CA LEU A 84 21.57 -22.52 -4.58
C LEU A 84 22.06 -23.63 -3.65
N HIS A 85 22.88 -23.30 -2.65
CA HIS A 85 23.33 -24.29 -1.67
C HIS A 85 22.14 -24.92 -0.94
N CYS A 86 21.23 -24.12 -0.38
CA CYS A 86 20.01 -24.59 0.25
C CYS A 86 19.19 -25.48 -0.70
N LEU A 87 18.95 -25.05 -1.94
CA LEU A 87 18.22 -25.82 -2.93
C LEU A 87 18.87 -27.19 -3.20
N LEU A 88 20.20 -27.23 -3.33
CA LEU A 88 20.95 -28.46 -3.53
C LEU A 88 20.81 -29.41 -2.33
N THR A 89 20.72 -28.90 -1.10
CA THR A 89 20.49 -29.77 0.07
C THR A 89 19.17 -30.55 0.04
N PHE A 90 18.17 -30.07 -0.71
CA PHE A 90 16.90 -30.78 -0.92
C PHE A 90 16.91 -31.75 -2.10
N ILE A 91 17.90 -31.66 -2.99
CA ILE A 91 18.04 -32.52 -4.18
C ILE A 91 18.95 -33.71 -3.87
N PHE A 92 19.99 -33.47 -3.09
CA PHE A 92 21.01 -34.45 -2.75
C PHE A 92 20.71 -35.14 -1.42
N PRO A 93 21.26 -36.35 -1.18
CA PRO A 93 21.08 -37.07 0.07
C PRO A 93 21.95 -36.48 1.20
N VAL A 94 21.76 -35.20 1.49
CA VAL A 94 22.37 -34.46 2.58
C VAL A 94 21.27 -33.91 3.48
N THR A 95 21.62 -33.47 4.69
CA THR A 95 20.64 -32.89 5.60
C THR A 95 20.06 -31.61 4.99
N PRO A 96 18.73 -31.53 4.79
CA PRO A 96 18.13 -30.34 4.20
C PRO A 96 18.32 -29.13 5.09
N ARG A 97 18.74 -28.01 4.49
CA ARG A 97 18.96 -26.74 5.17
C ARG A 97 17.97 -25.70 4.64
N VAL A 98 17.16 -25.17 5.55
CA VAL A 98 16.26 -24.05 5.27
C VAL A 98 16.99 -22.75 5.67
N PRO A 99 16.88 -21.68 4.87
CA PRO A 99 17.39 -20.36 5.26
C PRO A 99 16.76 -19.83 6.55
N SER A 100 17.40 -18.85 7.18
CA SER A 100 16.94 -18.34 8.49
C SER A 100 15.92 -17.22 8.39
N THR A 101 15.91 -16.49 7.27
CA THR A 101 15.04 -15.32 7.07
C THR A 101 13.82 -15.65 6.22
N PRO A 102 12.65 -15.02 6.45
CA PRO A 102 11.47 -15.26 5.63
C PRO A 102 11.68 -14.86 4.16
N GLU A 103 12.53 -13.88 3.87
CA GLU A 103 12.89 -13.44 2.53
C GLU A 103 13.60 -14.55 1.76
N GLU A 104 14.67 -15.11 2.33
CA GLU A 104 15.44 -16.20 1.72
C GLU A 104 14.60 -17.48 1.60
N ILE A 105 13.70 -17.74 2.57
CA ILE A 105 12.78 -18.88 2.51
C ILE A 105 11.83 -18.77 1.31
N MET A 106 11.23 -17.60 1.11
CA MET A 106 10.32 -17.35 -0.01
C MET A 106 11.09 -17.32 -1.34
N GLU A 107 12.30 -16.75 -1.36
CA GLU A 107 13.18 -16.80 -2.52
C GLU A 107 13.52 -18.24 -2.90
N LEU A 108 13.92 -19.08 -1.95
CA LEU A 108 14.20 -20.50 -2.17
C LEU A 108 13.00 -21.24 -2.77
N LEU A 109 11.79 -20.99 -2.26
CA LEU A 109 10.54 -21.55 -2.83
C LEU A 109 10.32 -21.08 -4.27
N SER A 110 10.52 -19.79 -4.52
CA SER A 110 10.36 -19.17 -5.85
C SER A 110 11.32 -19.78 -6.87
N VAL A 111 12.58 -20.00 -6.47
CA VAL A 111 13.62 -20.60 -7.31
C VAL A 111 13.29 -22.07 -7.60
N ALA A 112 12.85 -22.81 -6.59
CA ALA A 112 12.42 -24.20 -6.77
C ALA A 112 11.22 -24.30 -7.74
N GLN A 113 10.27 -23.35 -7.69
CA GLN A 113 9.16 -23.26 -8.65
C GLN A 113 9.61 -22.84 -10.06
N LYS A 114 10.46 -21.82 -10.17
CA LYS A 114 11.08 -21.35 -11.42
C LYS A 114 11.77 -22.50 -12.16
N TYR A 115 12.45 -23.37 -11.42
CA TYR A 115 13.10 -24.56 -11.97
C TYR A 115 12.21 -25.81 -12.04
N GLN A 116 10.92 -25.69 -11.73
CA GLN A 116 9.92 -26.77 -11.77
C GLN A 116 10.33 -28.01 -10.95
N MET A 117 10.91 -27.79 -9.77
CA MET A 117 11.38 -28.84 -8.87
C MET A 117 10.27 -29.27 -7.89
N GLY A 118 9.20 -29.90 -8.41
CA GLY A 118 7.99 -30.19 -7.63
C GLY A 118 8.21 -30.97 -6.31
N THR A 119 9.09 -31.97 -6.32
CA THR A 119 9.44 -32.73 -5.09
C THR A 119 10.17 -31.85 -4.08
N ALA A 120 11.14 -31.04 -4.52
CA ALA A 120 11.87 -30.12 -3.66
C ALA A 120 10.92 -29.08 -3.02
N VAL A 121 10.01 -28.49 -3.82
CA VAL A 121 9.00 -27.54 -3.32
C VAL A 121 8.17 -28.15 -2.18
N THR A 122 7.69 -29.40 -2.34
CA THR A 122 6.93 -30.10 -1.30
C THR A 122 7.76 -30.34 -0.04
N HIS A 123 9.02 -30.75 -0.17
CA HIS A 123 9.91 -30.97 0.98
C HIS A 123 10.31 -29.67 1.69
N ILE A 124 10.52 -28.59 0.94
CA ILE A 124 10.79 -27.26 1.49
C ILE A 124 9.58 -26.79 2.30
N ARG A 125 8.36 -26.82 1.73
CA ARG A 125 7.11 -26.50 2.44
C ARG A 125 6.92 -27.33 3.70
N GLY A 126 7.13 -28.64 3.62
CA GLY A 126 7.03 -29.54 4.78
C GLY A 126 8.06 -29.22 5.86
N SER A 127 9.25 -28.74 5.48
CA SER A 127 10.29 -28.34 6.44
C SER A 127 9.96 -27.00 7.09
N ILE A 128 9.47 -26.02 6.31
CA ILE A 128 8.98 -24.74 6.81
C ILE A 128 7.82 -24.96 7.78
N ALA A 129 6.82 -25.78 7.42
CA ALA A 129 5.66 -26.03 8.28
C ALA A 129 6.01 -26.67 9.63
N ARG A 130 7.11 -27.43 9.70
CA ARG A 130 7.62 -28.01 10.97
C ARG A 130 8.39 -27.00 11.81
N GLN A 131 9.06 -26.05 11.18
CA GLN A 131 9.97 -25.10 11.84
C GLN A 131 9.27 -23.78 12.21
N ASN A 132 8.35 -23.31 11.37
CA ASN A 132 7.73 -22.00 11.43
C ASN A 132 6.21 -22.12 11.36
N SER A 133 5.53 -22.04 12.50
CA SER A 133 4.10 -21.74 12.51
C SER A 133 3.88 -20.29 12.05
N LEU A 134 2.73 -20.01 11.42
CA LEU A 134 2.37 -18.65 11.03
C LEU A 134 2.51 -17.71 12.24
N PRO A 135 3.22 -16.57 12.11
CA PRO A 135 3.43 -15.66 13.22
C PRO A 135 2.12 -15.23 13.86
N ALA A 136 2.07 -15.19 15.19
CA ALA A 136 0.88 -14.72 15.91
C ALA A 136 0.57 -13.24 15.59
N ARG A 137 1.63 -12.41 15.46
CA ARG A 137 1.56 -10.96 15.25
C ARG A 137 1.19 -10.60 13.80
N LEU A 138 0.52 -9.45 13.64
CA LEU A 138 0.07 -8.93 12.35
C LEU A 138 1.24 -8.53 11.43
N LYS A 139 2.19 -7.75 11.94
CA LYS A 139 3.33 -7.22 11.19
C LYS A 139 4.10 -8.29 10.39
N PRO A 140 4.54 -9.41 10.98
CA PRO A 140 5.20 -10.47 10.21
C PRO A 140 4.27 -11.18 9.22
N THR A 141 2.97 -11.26 9.50
CA THR A 141 1.99 -11.91 8.59
C THR A 141 1.80 -11.08 7.31
N LEU A 142 1.72 -9.75 7.44
CA LEU A 142 1.67 -8.82 6.30
C LEU A 142 2.94 -8.89 5.47
N HIS A 143 4.08 -8.96 6.13
CA HIS A 143 5.38 -9.10 5.47
C HIS A 143 5.47 -10.40 4.66
N MET A 144 5.03 -11.52 5.24
CA MET A 144 4.96 -12.79 4.53
C MET A 144 4.02 -12.74 3.32
N TYR A 145 2.88 -12.05 3.43
CA TYR A 145 1.98 -11.86 2.28
C TYR A 145 2.63 -11.01 1.19
N ALA A 146 3.29 -9.91 1.56
CA ALA A 146 3.99 -9.04 0.62
C ALA A 146 5.11 -9.79 -0.12
N LEU A 147 5.89 -10.60 0.59
CA LEU A 147 6.90 -11.48 -0.01
C LEU A 147 6.28 -12.55 -0.90
N ALA A 148 5.17 -13.18 -0.48
CA ALA A 148 4.49 -14.17 -1.30
C ALA A 148 3.95 -13.58 -2.60
N GLN A 149 3.42 -12.35 -2.57
CA GLN A 149 3.04 -11.59 -3.77
C GLN A 149 4.25 -11.31 -4.66
N LYS A 150 5.35 -10.78 -4.10
CA LYS A 150 6.61 -10.49 -4.82
C LYS A 150 7.23 -11.73 -5.47
N TYR A 151 7.10 -12.90 -4.86
CA TYR A 151 7.71 -14.13 -5.39
C TYR A 151 6.72 -15.01 -6.17
N GLY A 152 5.47 -14.57 -6.35
CA GLY A 152 4.44 -15.33 -7.07
C GLY A 152 3.99 -16.61 -6.36
N LEU A 153 4.12 -16.67 -5.03
CA LEU A 153 3.85 -17.85 -4.21
C LEU A 153 2.38 -17.91 -3.79
N ARG A 154 1.49 -18.33 -4.71
CA ARG A 154 0.02 -18.37 -4.48
C ARG A 154 -0.41 -19.11 -3.19
N PRO A 155 0.08 -20.32 -2.88
CA PRO A 155 -0.35 -21.03 -1.66
C PRO A 155 -0.01 -20.27 -0.37
N GLU A 156 1.20 -19.71 -0.32
CA GLU A 156 1.69 -18.91 0.81
C GLU A 156 0.90 -17.59 0.93
N ALA A 157 0.56 -16.96 -0.20
CA ALA A 157 -0.26 -15.76 -0.24
C ALA A 157 -1.71 -16.03 0.23
N LEU A 158 -2.33 -17.14 -0.18
CA LEU A 158 -3.67 -17.53 0.29
C LEU A 158 -3.68 -17.80 1.79
N GLN A 159 -2.70 -18.56 2.28
CA GLN A 159 -2.60 -18.91 3.68
C GLN A 159 -2.44 -17.66 4.57
N THR A 160 -1.58 -16.73 4.16
CA THR A 160 -1.37 -15.46 4.88
C THR A 160 -2.56 -14.52 4.76
N ALA A 161 -3.18 -14.41 3.57
CA ALA A 161 -4.39 -13.60 3.38
C ALA A 161 -5.54 -14.08 4.28
N ARG A 162 -5.75 -15.40 4.36
CA ARG A 162 -6.71 -16.01 5.27
C ARG A 162 -6.41 -15.67 6.73
N ALA A 163 -5.15 -15.80 7.14
CA ALA A 163 -4.74 -15.49 8.51
C ALA A 163 -4.96 -14.01 8.86
N ILE A 164 -4.75 -13.08 7.93
CA ILE A 164 -5.01 -11.65 8.14
C ILE A 164 -6.51 -11.40 8.38
N LEU A 165 -7.39 -11.95 7.51
CA LEU A 165 -8.84 -11.75 7.60
C LEU A 165 -9.44 -12.23 8.93
N LEU A 166 -8.93 -13.34 9.46
CA LEU A 166 -9.41 -13.95 10.69
C LEU A 166 -8.80 -13.31 11.96
N LYS A 167 -7.82 -12.42 11.84
CA LYS A 167 -7.14 -11.79 12.98
C LYS A 167 -7.53 -10.33 13.19
N GLN A 168 -7.66 -9.55 12.12
CA GLN A 168 -7.84 -8.10 12.21
C GLN A 168 -8.85 -7.59 11.17
N SER A 169 -9.49 -6.46 11.46
CA SER A 169 -10.22 -5.67 10.48
C SER A 169 -9.26 -5.03 9.45
N MET A 170 -9.77 -4.80 8.24
CA MET A 170 -8.99 -4.18 7.17
C MET A 170 -9.30 -2.68 7.08
N THR A 171 -8.90 -1.89 8.09
CA THR A 171 -9.02 -0.42 8.03
C THR A 171 -7.65 0.24 7.99
N ILE A 172 -7.51 1.42 7.37
CA ILE A 172 -6.22 2.12 7.27
C ILE A 172 -5.65 2.40 8.66
N GLU A 173 -6.52 2.66 9.64
CA GLU A 173 -6.15 2.88 11.03
C GLU A 173 -5.56 1.63 11.70
N ASP A 174 -6.01 0.43 11.31
CA ASP A 174 -5.47 -0.83 11.83
C ASP A 174 -4.04 -1.10 11.32
N PHE A 175 -3.63 -0.45 10.22
CA PHE A 175 -2.33 -0.67 9.57
C PHE A 175 -1.34 0.48 9.75
N ASP A 176 -1.66 1.51 10.53
CA ASP A 176 -0.91 2.77 10.63
C ASP A 176 0.62 2.62 10.70
N ASN A 177 1.15 1.59 11.39
CA ASN A 177 2.60 1.35 11.55
C ASN A 177 3.15 0.23 10.64
N GLU A 178 2.32 -0.28 9.75
CA GLU A 178 2.55 -1.45 8.91
C GLU A 178 2.27 -1.18 7.42
N LEU A 179 1.79 0.00 7.07
CA LEU A 179 1.50 0.39 5.67
C LEU A 179 2.74 0.41 4.78
N ASP A 180 3.94 0.59 5.34
CA ASP A 180 5.21 0.55 4.60
C ASP A 180 5.69 -0.85 4.21
N ILE A 181 5.12 -1.89 4.82
CA ILE A 181 5.53 -3.28 4.63
C ILE A 181 5.10 -3.80 3.26
N MET A 182 3.98 -3.31 2.75
CA MET A 182 3.33 -3.88 1.58
C MET A 182 3.12 -2.81 0.50
N PRO A 183 3.54 -3.06 -0.75
CA PRO A 183 3.17 -2.21 -1.88
C PRO A 183 1.64 -2.09 -2.01
N GLY A 184 1.16 -0.92 -2.43
CA GLY A 184 -0.28 -0.67 -2.56
C GLY A 184 -0.98 -1.64 -3.50
N ALA A 185 -0.31 -2.12 -4.55
CA ALA A 185 -0.83 -3.17 -5.44
C ALA A 185 -1.14 -4.48 -4.69
N SER A 186 -0.21 -4.97 -3.88
CA SER A 186 -0.40 -6.16 -3.06
C SER A 186 -1.52 -5.95 -2.03
N LEU A 187 -1.60 -4.75 -1.43
CA LEU A 187 -2.66 -4.42 -0.46
C LEU A 187 -4.04 -4.38 -1.12
N TYR A 188 -4.14 -3.85 -2.34
CA TYR A 188 -5.36 -3.86 -3.13
C TYR A 188 -5.83 -5.29 -3.43
N GLU A 189 -4.94 -6.19 -3.87
CA GLU A 189 -5.30 -7.60 -4.11
C GLU A 189 -5.79 -8.30 -2.84
N LEU A 190 -5.17 -8.00 -1.69
CA LEU A 190 -5.60 -8.52 -0.39
C LEU A 190 -7.02 -8.06 -0.04
N LEU A 191 -7.31 -6.77 -0.22
CA LEU A 191 -8.62 -6.17 0.07
C LEU A 191 -9.71 -6.77 -0.82
N LYS A 192 -9.46 -6.86 -2.13
CA LYS A 192 -10.39 -7.45 -3.11
C LYS A 192 -10.66 -8.92 -2.82
N TYR A 193 -9.61 -9.67 -2.49
CA TYR A 193 -9.75 -11.06 -2.07
C TYR A 193 -10.61 -11.17 -0.79
N HIS A 194 -10.35 -10.35 0.23
CA HIS A 194 -11.14 -10.37 1.47
C HIS A 194 -12.59 -9.96 1.27
N GLU A 195 -12.87 -8.96 0.43
CA GLU A 195 -14.24 -8.59 0.06
C GLU A 195 -14.97 -9.78 -0.58
N ARG A 196 -14.28 -10.50 -1.47
CA ARG A 196 -14.84 -11.69 -2.11
C ARG A 196 -15.11 -12.80 -1.11
N VAL A 197 -14.17 -13.07 -0.20
CA VAL A 197 -14.35 -14.05 0.88
C VAL A 197 -15.53 -13.65 1.77
N ARG A 198 -15.64 -12.40 2.19
CA ARG A 198 -16.75 -11.91 3.02
C ARG A 198 -18.10 -12.12 2.34
N ALA A 199 -18.20 -11.84 1.04
CA ALA A 199 -19.43 -12.05 0.27
C ALA A 199 -19.84 -13.54 0.20
N ILE A 200 -18.87 -14.43 -0.05
CA ILE A 200 -19.10 -15.88 -0.08
C ILE A 200 -19.49 -16.39 1.32
N LEU A 201 -18.73 -15.98 2.34
CA LEU A 201 -18.93 -16.35 3.73
C LEU A 201 -20.31 -15.91 4.24
N ALA A 202 -20.77 -14.71 3.90
CA ALA A 202 -22.11 -14.24 4.25
C ALA A 202 -23.21 -15.18 3.70
N SER A 203 -23.10 -15.60 2.44
CA SER A 203 -24.03 -16.56 1.84
C SER A 203 -23.96 -17.94 2.51
N ASP A 204 -22.77 -18.43 2.79
CA ASP A 204 -22.56 -19.77 3.33
C ASP A 204 -22.96 -19.85 4.82
N LEU A 205 -22.68 -18.81 5.62
CA LEU A 205 -23.15 -18.71 7.01
C LEU A 205 -24.67 -18.60 7.07
N THR A 206 -25.30 -17.87 6.15
CA THR A 206 -26.78 -17.82 6.05
C THR A 206 -27.36 -19.22 5.80
N LYS A 207 -26.78 -19.98 4.86
CA LYS A 207 -27.19 -21.38 4.61
C LYS A 207 -26.98 -22.25 5.86
N PHE A 208 -25.80 -22.16 6.48
CA PHE A 208 -25.47 -22.91 7.68
C PHE A 208 -26.47 -22.66 8.81
N ARG A 209 -26.83 -21.40 9.06
CA ARG A 209 -27.85 -21.01 10.07
C ARG A 209 -29.20 -21.66 9.79
N MET A 210 -29.65 -21.65 8.53
CA MET A 210 -30.99 -22.11 8.17
C MET A 210 -31.14 -23.64 8.10
N SER A 211 -30.08 -24.38 7.74
CA SER A 211 -30.19 -25.83 7.48
C SER A 211 -29.34 -26.73 8.39
N SER A 212 -28.20 -26.25 8.87
CA SER A 212 -27.14 -27.14 9.39
C SER A 212 -26.83 -26.91 10.87
N ALA A 213 -26.87 -25.66 11.34
CA ALA A 213 -26.55 -25.29 12.71
C ALA A 213 -27.39 -26.07 13.73
N ARG A 214 -28.70 -26.17 13.50
CA ARG A 214 -29.62 -26.92 14.38
C ARG A 214 -29.21 -28.38 14.58
N GLY A 215 -28.72 -29.05 13.54
CA GLY A 215 -28.32 -30.46 13.60
C GLY A 215 -27.04 -30.69 14.41
N THR A 216 -26.18 -29.69 14.51
CA THR A 216 -24.89 -29.77 15.22
C THR A 216 -24.98 -29.46 16.72
N ILE A 217 -26.08 -28.85 17.14
CA ILE A 217 -26.29 -28.35 18.51
C ILE A 217 -27.26 -29.28 19.25
N THR A 218 -26.94 -30.57 19.31
CA THR A 218 -27.77 -31.53 20.05
C THR A 218 -27.56 -31.32 21.56
N GLY A 219 -28.61 -30.91 22.27
CA GLY A 219 -28.59 -30.74 23.74
C GLY A 219 -28.60 -29.31 24.26
N PHE A 220 -28.52 -28.28 23.42
CA PHE A 220 -28.72 -26.90 23.89
C PHE A 220 -30.22 -26.63 24.02
N ARG A 221 -30.68 -26.42 25.26
CA ARG A 221 -32.05 -25.99 25.54
C ARG A 221 -32.00 -24.51 25.92
N CYS A 222 -32.33 -23.65 24.96
CA CYS A 222 -32.50 -22.22 25.18
C CYS A 222 -33.97 -21.86 25.07
N THR A 223 -34.45 -21.00 25.96
CA THR A 223 -35.83 -20.47 25.94
C THR A 223 -36.03 -19.38 24.89
N GLU A 224 -34.94 -18.76 24.41
CA GLU A 224 -34.93 -17.76 23.34
C GLU A 224 -34.33 -18.34 22.06
N LEU A 225 -35.22 -18.69 21.13
CA LEU A 225 -34.85 -19.20 19.82
C LEU A 225 -35.02 -18.11 18.76
N SER A 226 -34.04 -18.04 17.87
CA SER A 226 -34.10 -17.24 16.65
C SER A 226 -35.10 -17.83 15.64
N PRO A 227 -35.45 -17.11 14.55
CA PRO A 227 -36.24 -17.67 13.45
C PRO A 227 -35.64 -18.95 12.83
N SER A 228 -34.31 -19.12 12.93
CA SER A 228 -33.59 -20.31 12.49
C SER A 228 -33.64 -21.48 13.48
N GLN A 229 -34.43 -21.38 14.56
CA GLN A 229 -34.62 -22.41 15.58
C GLN A 229 -33.33 -22.82 16.31
N ILE A 230 -32.37 -21.89 16.43
CA ILE A 230 -31.16 -21.99 17.26
C ILE A 230 -31.16 -20.88 18.34
N PRO A 231 -30.41 -21.01 19.45
CA PRO A 231 -30.35 -19.97 20.49
C PRO A 231 -30.02 -18.57 19.91
N CYS A 232 -30.75 -17.53 20.34
CA CYS A 232 -30.60 -16.17 19.81
C CYS A 232 -29.17 -15.61 19.92
N TRP A 233 -28.48 -15.90 21.02
CA TRP A 233 -27.09 -15.46 21.22
C TRP A 233 -26.14 -16.09 20.21
N LEU A 234 -26.39 -17.35 19.84
CA LEU A 234 -25.58 -18.09 18.88
C LEU A 234 -25.85 -17.62 17.45
N ASP A 235 -27.13 -17.36 17.14
CA ASP A 235 -27.51 -16.74 15.87
C ASP A 235 -26.83 -15.37 15.70
N HIS A 236 -26.84 -14.55 16.76
CA HIS A 236 -26.14 -13.26 16.79
C HIS A 236 -24.63 -13.42 16.64
N TYR A 237 -24.03 -14.42 17.29
CA TYR A 237 -22.60 -14.71 17.13
C TYR A 237 -22.26 -15.05 15.67
N ILE A 238 -23.02 -15.93 15.02
CA ILE A 238 -22.80 -16.26 13.61
C ILE A 238 -22.98 -15.02 12.71
N CYS A 239 -24.00 -14.19 12.96
CA CYS A 239 -24.20 -12.92 12.25
C CYS A 239 -23.04 -11.93 12.48
N SER A 240 -22.37 -12.01 13.63
CA SER A 240 -21.24 -11.15 13.93
C SER A 240 -20.00 -11.53 13.13
N ILE A 241 -19.82 -12.83 12.81
CA ILE A 241 -18.75 -13.31 11.93
C ILE A 241 -18.97 -12.84 10.49
N GLU A 242 -20.23 -12.82 10.03
CA GLU A 242 -20.58 -12.26 8.70
C GLU A 242 -20.12 -10.81 8.55
N LYS A 243 -20.29 -9.99 9.60
CA LYS A 243 -19.87 -8.59 9.60
C LYS A 243 -18.37 -8.42 9.82
N ALA A 244 -17.78 -9.28 10.65
CA ALA A 244 -16.40 -9.19 11.11
C ALA A 244 -15.82 -10.61 11.26
N PRO A 245 -15.17 -11.16 10.21
CA PRO A 245 -14.68 -12.54 10.21
C PRO A 245 -13.67 -12.85 11.33
N ASN A 246 -12.96 -11.84 11.82
CA ASN A 246 -12.06 -11.93 12.97
C ASN A 246 -12.77 -12.25 14.30
N ARG A 247 -14.11 -12.20 14.34
CA ARG A 247 -14.91 -12.69 15.47
C ARG A 247 -15.06 -14.21 15.50
N PHE A 248 -14.59 -14.92 14.46
CA PHE A 248 -14.46 -16.37 14.52
C PHE A 248 -13.29 -16.75 15.44
N ASP A 249 -13.54 -16.61 16.74
CA ASP A 249 -12.58 -16.85 17.80
C ASP A 249 -13.30 -17.50 19.00
N LEU A 250 -12.62 -18.45 19.64
CA LEU A 250 -13.22 -19.22 20.72
C LEU A 250 -13.49 -18.37 21.96
N VAL A 251 -12.71 -17.31 22.20
CA VAL A 251 -12.92 -16.35 23.29
C VAL A 251 -14.17 -15.52 23.02
N GLU A 252 -14.34 -15.02 21.79
CA GLU A 252 -15.55 -14.27 21.39
C GLU A 252 -16.82 -15.12 21.50
N PHE A 253 -16.74 -16.40 21.08
CA PHE A 253 -17.83 -17.36 21.27
C PHE A 253 -18.20 -17.53 22.74
N ASN A 254 -17.21 -17.80 23.59
CA ASN A 254 -17.43 -17.97 25.03
C ASN A 254 -17.94 -16.70 25.70
N ALA A 255 -17.47 -15.52 25.27
CA ALA A 255 -17.93 -14.23 25.77
C ALA A 255 -19.38 -13.93 25.36
N ALA A 256 -19.79 -14.30 24.14
CA ALA A 256 -21.19 -14.20 23.71
C ALA A 256 -22.10 -15.11 24.55
N MET A 257 -21.67 -16.35 24.80
CA MET A 257 -22.39 -17.29 25.66
C MET A 257 -22.50 -16.79 27.11
N ALA A 258 -21.40 -16.28 27.69
CA ALA A 258 -21.37 -15.75 29.05
C ALA A 258 -22.29 -14.54 29.24
N ARG A 259 -22.33 -13.60 28.26
CA ARG A 259 -23.25 -12.45 28.28
C ARG A 259 -24.71 -12.90 28.29
N HIS A 260 -25.05 -13.88 27.47
CA HIS A 260 -26.41 -14.44 27.45
C HIS A 260 -26.80 -15.04 28.81
N ILE A 261 -25.91 -15.82 29.44
CA ILE A 261 -26.16 -16.41 30.76
C ILE A 261 -26.37 -15.32 31.82
N ALA A 262 -25.54 -14.27 31.80
CA ALA A 262 -25.64 -13.15 32.75
C ALA A 262 -26.94 -12.35 32.60
N ASP A 263 -27.35 -12.03 31.37
CA ASP A 263 -28.60 -11.30 31.09
C ASP A 263 -29.83 -12.09 31.57
N ARG A 264 -29.77 -13.43 31.51
CA ARG A 264 -30.83 -14.30 32.04
C ARG A 264 -30.85 -14.36 33.56
N ALA A 265 -29.70 -14.41 34.21
CA ALA A 265 -29.63 -14.34 35.66
C ALA A 265 -30.22 -13.02 36.21
N ALA A 266 -30.12 -11.92 35.46
CA ALA A 266 -30.66 -10.62 35.86
C ALA A 266 -32.17 -10.44 35.60
N THR A 267 -32.77 -11.21 34.68
CA THR A 267 -34.16 -11.04 34.21
C THR A 267 -35.13 -12.10 34.70
N ALA A 268 -34.65 -13.21 35.28
CA ALA A 268 -35.48 -14.35 35.64
C ALA A 268 -36.18 -14.21 37.01
N SER A 269 -37.49 -14.45 37.04
CA SER A 269 -38.18 -15.04 38.20
C SER A 269 -37.71 -16.49 38.39
N GLU A 270 -37.78 -17.03 39.62
CA GLU A 270 -37.17 -18.32 40.06
C GLU A 270 -37.39 -19.56 39.15
N ASP A 271 -38.36 -19.54 38.22
CA ASP A 271 -38.73 -20.66 37.34
C ASP A 271 -38.26 -20.59 35.86
N LEU A 272 -37.51 -19.56 35.41
CA LEU A 272 -36.99 -19.45 34.03
C LEU A 272 -35.44 -19.56 33.97
N HIS A 273 -34.88 -20.67 34.45
CA HIS A 273 -33.45 -20.95 34.25
C HIS A 273 -33.18 -21.44 32.82
N CYS A 274 -32.22 -20.84 32.14
CA CYS A 274 -31.81 -21.30 30.81
C CYS A 274 -30.71 -22.37 30.95
N ASP A 275 -30.93 -23.55 30.36
CA ASP A 275 -29.97 -24.68 30.42
C ASP A 275 -28.63 -24.37 29.72
N CYS A 276 -28.48 -23.22 29.06
CA CYS A 276 -27.19 -22.76 28.50
C CYS A 276 -26.11 -22.58 29.58
N ALA A 277 -26.49 -22.33 30.84
CA ALA A 277 -25.56 -22.26 31.98
C ALA A 277 -24.98 -23.63 32.37
N SER A 278 -25.69 -24.70 32.04
CA SER A 278 -25.35 -26.08 32.39
C SER A 278 -24.49 -26.77 31.32
N ILE A 279 -23.98 -26.03 30.34
CA ILE A 279 -23.16 -26.57 29.25
C ILE A 279 -21.68 -26.50 29.66
N PRO A 280 -21.01 -27.63 29.96
CA PRO A 280 -19.57 -27.62 30.12
C PRO A 280 -18.88 -27.06 28.87
N SER A 281 -17.83 -26.28 29.06
CA SER A 281 -16.93 -25.78 28.01
C SER A 281 -16.27 -26.88 27.14
N GLN A 282 -16.48 -28.16 27.48
CA GLN A 282 -15.91 -29.34 26.84
C GLN A 282 -16.98 -30.33 26.34
N THR A 283 -18.22 -29.88 26.09
CA THR A 283 -19.25 -30.76 25.54
C THR A 283 -18.93 -31.15 24.10
N ARG A 284 -19.17 -32.42 23.78
CA ARG A 284 -19.08 -32.98 22.42
C ARG A 284 -19.84 -32.13 21.39
N SER A 285 -20.99 -31.57 21.77
CA SER A 285 -21.82 -30.71 20.94
C SER A 285 -21.16 -29.37 20.58
N ILE A 286 -20.40 -28.74 21.49
CA ILE A 286 -19.62 -27.52 21.15
C ILE A 286 -18.54 -27.84 20.12
N ARG A 287 -17.85 -28.98 20.28
CA ARG A 287 -16.82 -29.41 19.33
C ARG A 287 -17.42 -29.73 17.96
N GLU A 288 -18.50 -30.49 17.91
CA GLU A 288 -19.20 -30.82 16.65
C GLU A 288 -19.72 -29.56 15.95
N PHE A 289 -20.27 -28.60 16.70
CA PHE A 289 -20.64 -27.29 16.17
C PHE A 289 -19.43 -26.52 15.64
N TRP A 290 -18.34 -26.45 16.40
CA TRP A 290 -17.13 -25.71 16.00
C TRP A 290 -16.46 -26.31 14.77
N GLU A 291 -16.38 -27.64 14.67
CA GLU A 291 -15.88 -28.36 13.50
C GLU A 291 -16.76 -28.10 12.27
N ALA A 292 -18.08 -28.12 12.42
CA ALA A 292 -19.01 -27.83 11.33
C ALA A 292 -18.93 -26.36 10.87
N LEU A 293 -18.88 -25.40 11.81
CA LEU A 293 -18.71 -23.99 11.49
C LEU A 293 -17.34 -23.72 10.86
N GLY A 294 -16.28 -24.34 11.38
CA GLY A 294 -14.94 -24.30 10.81
C GLY A 294 -14.92 -24.80 9.38
N SER A 295 -15.56 -25.93 9.09
CA SER A 295 -15.68 -26.50 7.74
C SER A 295 -16.43 -25.57 6.77
N VAL A 296 -17.46 -24.85 7.21
CA VAL A 296 -18.15 -23.84 6.39
C VAL A 296 -17.22 -22.67 6.06
N ILE A 297 -16.45 -22.22 7.03
CA ILE A 297 -15.47 -21.14 6.86
C ILE A 297 -14.35 -21.59 5.92
N ASP A 298 -13.77 -22.78 6.13
CA ASP A 298 -12.78 -23.41 5.26
C ASP A 298 -13.28 -23.49 3.82
N GLY A 299 -14.48 -24.03 3.60
CA GLY A 299 -15.09 -24.13 2.28
C GLY A 299 -15.37 -22.77 1.63
N SER A 300 -15.60 -21.71 2.43
CA SER A 300 -15.75 -20.35 1.91
C SER A 300 -14.41 -19.81 1.37
N PHE A 301 -13.30 -20.09 2.05
CA PHE A 301 -11.96 -19.75 1.58
C PHE A 301 -11.57 -20.54 0.33
N GLU A 302 -11.84 -21.86 0.29
CA GLU A 302 -11.58 -22.73 -0.87
C GLU A 302 -12.30 -22.21 -2.14
N LYS A 303 -13.59 -21.84 -2.02
CA LYS A 303 -14.34 -21.21 -3.11
C LYS A 303 -13.76 -19.88 -3.57
N ALA A 304 -13.04 -19.19 -2.68
CA ALA A 304 -12.46 -17.88 -2.95
C ALA A 304 -11.04 -17.95 -3.55
N GLU A 305 -10.34 -19.09 -3.45
CA GLU A 305 -8.94 -19.24 -3.89
C GLU A 305 -8.66 -18.75 -5.32
N PRO A 306 -9.52 -19.01 -6.33
CA PRO A 306 -9.28 -18.56 -7.70
C PRO A 306 -9.30 -17.03 -7.88
N PHE A 307 -9.84 -16.28 -6.91
CA PHE A 307 -9.98 -14.82 -7.00
C PHE A 307 -8.78 -14.05 -6.45
N LEU A 308 -7.78 -14.72 -5.86
CA LEU A 308 -6.54 -14.06 -5.48
C LEU A 308 -5.63 -13.92 -6.71
N SER A 309 -5.52 -12.70 -7.22
CA SER A 309 -4.53 -12.36 -8.26
C SER A 309 -3.15 -12.14 -7.63
N LEU A 310 -2.11 -12.49 -8.37
CA LEU A 310 -0.73 -12.15 -8.01
C LEU A 310 -0.27 -10.92 -8.81
N VAL A 311 0.48 -10.01 -8.19
CA VAL A 311 0.89 -8.74 -8.82
C VAL A 311 1.65 -8.97 -10.14
N HIS A 312 2.50 -10.00 -10.22
CA HIS A 312 3.26 -10.34 -11.42
C HIS A 312 2.41 -10.87 -12.60
N GLU A 313 1.13 -11.21 -12.40
CA GLU A 313 0.25 -11.65 -13.48
C GLU A 313 -0.12 -10.48 -14.44
N TYR A 314 0.20 -9.23 -14.07
CA TYR A 314 -0.06 -8.03 -14.88
C TYR A 314 1.17 -7.51 -15.64
N GLU A 315 2.38 -7.98 -15.31
CA GLU A 315 3.65 -7.48 -15.88
C GLU A 315 4.18 -8.36 -17.01
N ASP A 316 3.35 -9.05 -17.80
CA ASP A 316 3.83 -9.75 -19.01
C ASP A 316 3.91 -8.76 -20.19
N PRO A 317 5.07 -8.16 -20.48
CA PRO A 317 5.20 -7.15 -21.52
C PRO A 317 5.25 -7.83 -22.90
N GLN A 318 5.40 -9.17 -22.96
CA GLN A 318 5.60 -9.91 -24.20
C GLN A 318 4.30 -10.16 -24.97
N ALA A 319 3.13 -9.99 -24.33
CA ALA A 319 1.83 -10.12 -24.98
C ALA A 319 1.48 -8.91 -25.87
N GLU A 320 1.89 -7.69 -25.49
CA GLU A 320 1.60 -6.46 -26.25
C GLU A 320 2.67 -6.17 -27.32
N ILE A 321 3.94 -6.51 -27.07
CA ILE A 321 5.06 -6.30 -28.02
C ILE A 321 4.86 -7.06 -29.34
N ASN A 322 4.21 -8.23 -29.31
CA ASN A 322 4.04 -9.05 -30.51
C ASN A 322 2.87 -8.60 -31.43
N LEU A 323 2.00 -7.69 -30.97
CA LEU A 323 0.89 -7.17 -31.78
C LEU A 323 1.22 -5.88 -32.54
N ALA A 324 2.33 -5.20 -32.19
CA ALA A 324 2.66 -3.85 -32.65
C ALA A 324 3.88 -3.74 -33.61
N ILE A 325 4.28 -4.82 -34.30
CA ILE A 325 5.34 -4.77 -35.34
C ILE A 325 4.81 -4.15 -36.66
N GLN A 326 3.86 -3.22 -36.58
CA GLN A 326 3.51 -2.34 -37.68
C GLN A 326 3.88 -0.93 -37.27
N THR A 327 5.03 -0.46 -37.76
CA THR A 327 5.46 0.94 -37.75
C THR A 327 4.32 1.79 -38.31
N THR A 328 3.48 2.32 -37.43
CA THR A 328 2.40 3.22 -37.79
C THR A 328 2.97 4.62 -37.77
N SER A 329 3.02 5.25 -38.95
CA SER A 329 3.45 6.64 -39.10
C SER A 329 2.67 7.55 -38.15
N PRO A 330 3.30 8.53 -37.49
CA PRO A 330 2.61 9.45 -36.59
C PRO A 330 1.51 10.23 -37.33
N PRO A 331 0.49 10.74 -36.63
CA PRO A 331 -0.55 11.58 -37.23
C PRO A 331 0.05 12.85 -37.87
N ASP A 332 -0.51 13.23 -39.01
CA ASP A 332 -0.18 14.30 -40.00
C ASP A 332 0.26 15.68 -39.46
N ILE A 333 0.18 15.93 -38.15
CA ILE A 333 0.44 17.23 -37.50
C ILE A 333 1.94 17.40 -37.13
N PHE A 334 2.73 16.32 -37.14
CA PHE A 334 4.14 16.31 -36.73
C PHE A 334 5.10 15.87 -37.84
N ASP A 335 4.68 15.89 -39.10
CA ASP A 335 5.61 15.66 -40.21
C ASP A 335 6.45 16.92 -40.43
N VAL A 336 7.67 16.90 -39.89
CA VAL A 336 8.65 17.97 -39.99
C VAL A 336 9.59 17.63 -41.17
N PRO A 337 9.39 18.23 -42.36
CA PRO A 337 10.05 17.78 -43.59
C PRO A 337 11.57 18.01 -43.60
N ASP A 338 12.06 18.95 -42.79
CA ASP A 338 13.47 19.30 -42.61
C ASP A 338 14.10 18.72 -41.33
N ALA A 339 13.44 17.73 -40.71
CA ALA A 339 13.96 17.01 -39.55
C ALA A 339 15.32 16.37 -39.82
N ASN A 340 16.18 16.38 -38.80
CA ASN A 340 17.54 15.85 -38.87
C ASN A 340 17.86 14.81 -37.79
N ILE A 341 16.83 14.35 -37.08
CA ILE A 341 16.86 13.28 -36.09
C ILE A 341 15.45 12.70 -35.93
N ILE A 342 15.36 11.41 -35.60
CA ILE A 342 14.13 10.73 -35.22
C ILE A 342 14.21 10.38 -33.73
N ILE A 343 13.18 10.70 -32.97
CA ILE A 343 12.96 10.12 -31.64
C ILE A 343 11.89 9.04 -31.77
N ARG A 344 12.16 7.85 -31.23
CA ARG A 344 11.26 6.70 -31.30
C ARG A 344 10.68 6.41 -29.92
N SER A 345 9.36 6.24 -29.85
CA SER A 345 8.67 5.85 -28.62
C SER A 345 8.86 4.36 -28.28
N SER A 346 8.49 3.97 -27.06
CA SER A 346 8.55 2.57 -26.61
C SER A 346 7.58 1.63 -27.35
N ASP A 347 6.53 2.18 -27.96
CA ASP A 347 5.58 1.51 -28.86
C ASP A 347 5.97 1.66 -30.35
N PHE A 348 7.24 1.97 -30.65
CA PHE A 348 7.85 2.01 -31.99
C PHE A 348 7.24 3.04 -32.96
N VAL A 349 6.73 4.16 -32.45
CA VAL A 349 6.29 5.29 -33.27
C VAL A 349 7.44 6.30 -33.43
N ASP A 350 7.74 6.63 -34.68
CA ASP A 350 8.85 7.52 -35.05
C ASP A 350 8.38 8.98 -35.16
N PHE A 351 8.98 9.88 -34.39
CA PHE A 351 8.74 11.32 -34.46
C PHE A 351 9.95 12.02 -35.09
N ARG A 352 9.72 12.68 -36.23
CA ARG A 352 10.71 13.48 -36.94
C ARG A 352 10.85 14.85 -36.29
N VAL A 353 12.05 15.17 -35.80
CA VAL A 353 12.30 16.43 -35.05
C VAL A 353 13.66 17.05 -35.42
N HIS A 354 13.87 18.28 -34.96
CA HIS A 354 15.11 19.03 -35.09
C HIS A 354 16.00 18.87 -33.84
N LYS A 355 17.27 18.52 -34.05
CA LYS A 355 18.30 18.53 -33.01
C LYS A 355 18.40 19.89 -32.32
N SER A 356 18.30 20.99 -33.06
CA SER A 356 18.37 22.34 -32.48
C SER A 356 17.24 22.60 -31.48
N VAL A 357 16.01 22.20 -31.81
CA VAL A 357 14.85 22.35 -30.90
C VAL A 357 15.04 21.54 -29.63
N LEU A 358 15.42 20.26 -29.75
CA LEU A 358 15.68 19.39 -28.59
C LEU A 358 16.80 19.92 -27.70
N THR A 359 17.94 20.31 -28.29
CA THR A 359 19.10 20.82 -27.54
C THR A 359 18.90 22.20 -26.92
N MET A 360 18.02 23.03 -27.48
CA MET A 360 17.61 24.30 -26.86
C MET A 360 16.66 24.06 -25.68
N ALA A 361 15.78 23.07 -25.78
CA ALA A 361 14.78 22.78 -24.75
C ALA A 361 15.34 21.95 -23.58
N SER A 362 16.40 21.19 -23.81
CA SER A 362 16.93 20.18 -22.89
C SER A 362 18.45 20.14 -22.88
N PRO A 363 19.10 20.46 -21.74
CA PRO A 363 20.53 20.20 -21.53
C PRO A 363 20.87 18.72 -21.67
N PHE A 364 20.00 17.82 -21.19
CA PHE A 364 20.18 16.38 -21.36
C PHE A 364 20.35 15.98 -22.83
N PHE A 365 19.46 16.42 -23.72
CA PHE A 365 19.58 16.12 -25.14
C PHE A 365 20.79 16.81 -25.79
N LYS A 366 21.18 18.00 -25.31
CA LYS A 366 22.42 18.65 -25.75
C LYS A 366 23.65 17.82 -25.46
N ASP A 367 23.74 17.24 -24.26
CA ASP A 367 24.86 16.40 -23.85
C ASP A 367 24.80 15.05 -24.58
N LEU A 368 23.64 14.39 -24.62
CA LEU A 368 23.43 13.11 -25.31
C LEU A 368 23.84 13.17 -26.78
N LEU A 369 23.44 14.24 -27.49
CA LEU A 369 23.72 14.41 -28.92
C LEU A 369 25.15 14.90 -29.19
N SER A 370 25.89 15.31 -28.16
CA SER A 370 27.32 15.67 -28.29
C SER A 370 28.25 14.46 -28.29
N LEU A 371 27.76 13.30 -27.82
CA LEU A 371 28.54 12.07 -27.74
C LEU A 371 28.74 11.44 -29.13
N PRO A 372 29.92 10.84 -29.40
CA PRO A 372 30.14 10.10 -30.63
C PRO A 372 29.22 8.87 -30.68
N GLN A 373 28.41 8.77 -31.74
CA GLN A 373 27.52 7.61 -31.91
C GLN A 373 28.29 6.38 -32.41
N PRO A 374 27.93 5.17 -31.94
CA PRO A 374 28.54 3.93 -32.42
C PRO A 374 28.23 3.73 -33.91
N SER A 375 29.17 3.12 -34.63
CA SER A 375 29.10 2.91 -36.09
C SER A 375 27.86 2.13 -36.56
N ASP A 376 27.25 1.35 -35.65
CA ASP A 376 26.10 0.47 -35.90
C ASP A 376 24.77 1.10 -35.43
N SER A 377 24.71 2.42 -35.20
CA SER A 377 23.49 3.12 -34.81
C SER A 377 22.39 2.96 -35.86
N GLU A 378 21.17 2.65 -35.42
CA GLU A 378 20.02 2.55 -36.33
C GLU A 378 19.75 3.89 -37.02
N SER A 379 19.48 3.83 -38.32
CA SER A 379 19.05 4.97 -39.11
C SER A 379 17.78 4.63 -39.89
N VAL A 380 16.78 5.50 -39.84
CA VAL A 380 15.56 5.42 -40.65
C VAL A 380 15.57 6.59 -41.62
N ASP A 381 15.38 6.32 -42.91
CA ASP A 381 15.44 7.32 -43.99
C ASP A 381 16.74 8.16 -44.03
N GLY A 382 17.85 7.59 -43.54
CA GLY A 382 19.14 8.29 -43.44
C GLY A 382 19.26 9.25 -42.24
N LEU A 383 18.26 9.30 -41.36
CA LEU A 383 18.28 10.06 -40.12
C LEU A 383 18.67 9.16 -38.93
N PRO A 384 19.47 9.66 -37.97
CA PRO A 384 19.78 8.92 -36.76
C PRO A 384 18.54 8.78 -35.87
N VAL A 385 18.36 7.60 -35.28
CA VAL A 385 17.24 7.29 -34.37
C VAL A 385 17.71 7.31 -32.92
N VAL A 386 16.92 7.95 -32.04
CA VAL A 386 17.09 7.90 -30.59
C VAL A 386 15.84 7.30 -29.96
N GLU A 387 15.99 6.13 -29.34
CA GLU A 387 14.90 5.45 -28.64
C GLU A 387 14.66 6.06 -27.26
N LEU A 388 13.40 6.33 -26.95
CA LEU A 388 12.93 6.85 -25.67
C LEU A 388 11.99 5.83 -25.02
N SER A 389 11.91 5.84 -23.69
CA SER A 389 11.08 4.87 -22.95
C SER A 389 9.60 5.23 -22.86
N GLU A 390 9.24 6.47 -23.24
CA GLU A 390 7.87 6.97 -23.22
C GLU A 390 7.09 6.49 -24.45
N ASP A 391 5.79 6.26 -24.28
CA ASP A 391 4.88 5.89 -25.37
C ASP A 391 4.62 7.05 -26.33
N SER A 392 4.01 6.72 -27.47
CA SER A 392 3.71 7.67 -28.53
C SER A 392 2.74 8.77 -28.11
N GLU A 393 1.79 8.50 -27.21
CA GLU A 393 0.83 9.51 -26.75
C GLU A 393 1.54 10.59 -25.92
N LEU A 394 2.39 10.16 -24.99
CA LEU A 394 3.15 11.05 -24.13
C LEU A 394 4.19 11.86 -24.92
N LEU A 395 4.91 11.21 -25.86
CA LEU A 395 5.84 11.90 -26.73
C LEU A 395 5.15 12.90 -27.65
N LYS A 396 3.96 12.58 -28.17
CA LYS A 396 3.17 13.54 -28.96
C LYS A 396 2.82 14.79 -28.14
N GLY A 397 2.44 14.62 -26.88
CA GLY A 397 2.24 15.71 -25.93
C GLY A 397 3.51 16.56 -25.76
N LEU A 398 4.64 15.91 -25.49
CA LEU A 398 5.93 16.58 -25.29
C LEU A 398 6.39 17.35 -26.53
N VAL A 399 6.35 16.73 -27.71
CA VAL A 399 6.75 17.34 -28.98
C VAL A 399 5.84 18.53 -29.30
N SER A 400 4.54 18.44 -29.05
CA SER A 400 3.61 19.56 -29.26
C SER A 400 3.98 20.82 -28.47
N MET A 401 4.63 20.67 -27.31
CA MET A 401 5.08 21.77 -26.47
C MET A 401 6.39 22.40 -26.93
N LEU A 402 7.16 21.69 -27.78
CA LEU A 402 8.46 22.15 -28.29
C LEU A 402 8.34 22.91 -29.61
N TYR A 403 7.23 22.73 -30.32
CA TYR A 403 6.99 23.31 -31.63
C TYR A 403 5.86 24.34 -31.58
N PRO A 404 5.85 25.32 -32.50
CA PRO A 404 4.77 26.30 -32.60
C PRO A 404 3.53 25.68 -33.28
N VAL A 405 3.02 24.59 -32.71
CA VAL A 405 1.80 23.88 -33.13
C VAL A 405 0.77 23.95 -32.02
N CYS A 406 -0.47 23.53 -32.30
CA CYS A 406 -1.47 23.40 -31.26
C CYS A 406 -1.01 22.40 -30.21
N THR A 407 -0.88 22.84 -28.96
CA THR A 407 -0.56 21.99 -27.81
C THR A 407 -1.58 20.87 -27.71
N VAL A 408 -1.09 19.64 -27.60
CA VAL A 408 -1.93 18.47 -27.36
C VAL A 408 -2.27 18.45 -25.87
N ILE A 409 -3.55 18.69 -25.56
CA ILE A 409 -4.04 18.71 -24.18
C ILE A 409 -4.15 17.26 -23.67
N PRO A 410 -3.50 16.91 -22.54
CA PRO A 410 -3.68 15.61 -21.91
C PRO A 410 -5.12 15.43 -21.44
N ASN A 411 -5.69 14.23 -21.64
CA ASN A 411 -7.09 13.97 -21.29
C ASN A 411 -7.34 13.63 -19.80
N SER A 412 -6.30 13.55 -18.99
CA SER A 412 -6.38 13.30 -17.54
C SER A 412 -5.21 13.93 -16.80
N TYR A 413 -5.38 14.20 -15.50
CA TYR A 413 -4.30 14.73 -14.67
C TYR A 413 -3.15 13.73 -14.49
N GLU A 414 -3.43 12.43 -14.49
CA GLU A 414 -2.40 11.39 -14.50
C GLU A 414 -1.43 11.56 -15.69
N LYS A 415 -1.95 11.81 -16.90
CA LYS A 415 -1.10 12.08 -18.07
C LYS A 415 -0.32 13.38 -17.96
N VAL A 416 -0.88 14.40 -17.29
CA VAL A 416 -0.14 15.63 -16.97
C VAL A 416 1.05 15.31 -16.06
N LEU A 417 0.89 14.46 -15.05
CA LEU A 417 1.98 14.04 -14.16
C LEU A 417 3.05 13.25 -14.92
N TYR A 418 2.67 12.30 -15.79
CA TYR A 418 3.66 11.61 -16.62
C TYR A 418 4.40 12.56 -17.57
N LEU A 419 3.72 13.57 -18.10
CA LEU A 419 4.34 14.56 -18.99
C LEU A 419 5.34 15.43 -18.23
N LEU A 420 5.00 15.85 -17.01
CA LEU A 420 5.92 16.53 -16.09
C LEU A 420 7.12 15.64 -15.73
N ALA A 421 6.90 14.35 -15.45
CA ALA A 421 7.96 13.41 -15.14
C ALA A 421 8.92 13.20 -16.33
N ALA A 422 8.40 13.11 -17.56
CA ALA A 422 9.23 13.06 -18.77
C ALA A 422 10.04 14.35 -18.94
N CYS A 423 9.43 15.52 -18.73
CA CYS A 423 10.13 16.79 -18.75
C CYS A 423 11.21 16.88 -17.66
N GLN A 424 11.01 16.27 -16.49
CA GLN A 424 12.02 16.19 -15.43
C GLN A 424 13.17 15.27 -15.81
N LYS A 425 12.87 14.08 -16.35
CA LYS A 425 13.86 13.11 -16.84
C LYS A 425 14.77 13.71 -17.92
N TYR A 426 14.21 14.51 -18.81
CA TYR A 426 14.93 15.17 -19.90
C TYR A 426 15.39 16.60 -19.58
N ASP A 427 15.34 17.03 -18.32
CA ASP A 427 15.80 18.36 -17.88
C ASP A 427 15.18 19.55 -18.68
N MET A 428 13.88 19.46 -18.98
CA MET A 428 13.11 20.47 -19.72
C MET A 428 12.38 21.43 -18.77
N VAL A 429 13.11 22.17 -17.95
CA VAL A 429 12.55 23.04 -16.88
C VAL A 429 11.55 24.09 -17.40
N SER A 430 11.83 24.69 -18.57
CA SER A 430 10.92 25.66 -19.20
C SER A 430 9.60 25.02 -19.61
N VAL A 431 9.63 23.79 -20.13
CA VAL A 431 8.43 23.06 -20.55
C VAL A 431 7.60 22.66 -19.32
N GLN A 432 8.23 22.22 -18.23
CA GLN A 432 7.53 21.98 -16.97
C GLN A 432 6.80 23.24 -16.48
N SER A 433 7.44 24.40 -16.58
CA SER A 433 6.85 25.68 -16.17
C SER A 433 5.64 26.05 -17.02
N SER A 434 5.70 25.80 -18.33
CA SER A 434 4.56 25.96 -19.24
C SER A 434 3.41 25.02 -18.89
N ILE A 435 3.68 23.73 -18.67
CA ILE A 435 2.65 22.74 -18.28
C ILE A 435 1.96 23.17 -16.98
N ARG A 436 2.73 23.56 -15.95
CA ARG A 436 2.19 24.07 -14.68
C ARG A 436 1.34 25.33 -14.88
N ALA A 437 1.69 26.18 -15.84
CA ALA A 437 0.92 27.37 -16.17
C ALA A 437 -0.40 27.01 -16.88
N GLU A 438 -0.42 25.99 -17.75
CA GLU A 438 -1.65 25.49 -18.38
C GLU A 438 -2.62 24.89 -17.36
N VAL A 439 -2.11 24.13 -16.38
CA VAL A 439 -2.92 23.61 -15.27
C VAL A 439 -3.54 24.76 -14.47
N LYS A 440 -2.76 25.81 -14.17
CA LYS A 440 -3.27 27.00 -13.47
C LYS A 440 -4.30 27.80 -14.27
N ARG A 441 -4.19 27.81 -15.60
CA ARG A 441 -5.18 28.44 -16.49
C ARG A 441 -6.46 27.61 -16.62
N GLY A 442 -6.43 26.34 -16.25
CA GLY A 442 -7.52 25.40 -16.47
C GLY A 442 -7.59 24.87 -17.90
N GLU A 443 -6.54 25.06 -18.70
CA GLU A 443 -6.44 24.46 -20.04
C GLU A 443 -6.05 22.98 -19.94
N PHE A 444 -5.17 22.64 -18.98
CA PHE A 444 -4.84 21.27 -18.64
C PHE A 444 -5.65 20.81 -17.42
N PRO A 445 -6.01 19.52 -17.33
CA PRO A 445 -6.75 19.00 -16.19
C PRO A 445 -5.98 19.20 -14.88
N ALA A 446 -6.72 19.34 -13.79
CA ALA A 446 -6.21 19.39 -12.42
C ALA A 446 -6.92 18.30 -11.60
N PRO A 447 -6.32 17.80 -10.51
CA PRO A 447 -6.95 16.76 -9.70
C PRO A 447 -8.17 17.33 -8.96
N GLU A 448 -9.31 16.67 -9.11
CA GLU A 448 -10.54 17.04 -8.42
C GLU A 448 -11.00 15.94 -7.45
N GLY A 449 -11.46 16.35 -6.26
CA GLY A 449 -12.04 15.42 -5.31
C GLY A 449 -11.06 14.32 -4.84
N ALA A 450 -11.52 13.06 -4.93
CA ALA A 450 -10.73 11.89 -4.56
C ALA A 450 -9.57 11.59 -5.53
N GLU A 451 -9.49 12.23 -6.71
CA GLU A 451 -8.36 12.09 -7.64
C GLU A 451 -7.04 12.64 -7.06
N ALA A 452 -7.11 13.41 -5.97
CA ALA A 452 -5.94 13.84 -5.21
C ALA A 452 -5.10 12.67 -4.66
N PHE A 453 -5.73 11.52 -4.33
CA PHE A 453 -5.00 10.34 -3.84
C PHE A 453 -4.10 9.69 -4.91
N PRO A 454 -4.61 9.28 -6.09
CA PRO A 454 -3.76 8.75 -7.15
C PRO A 454 -2.76 9.79 -7.66
N ALA A 455 -3.14 11.08 -7.72
CA ALA A 455 -2.23 12.17 -8.04
C ALA A 455 -1.04 12.24 -7.08
N TYR A 456 -1.28 12.15 -5.77
CA TYR A 456 -0.22 12.10 -4.76
C TYR A 456 0.71 10.90 -4.97
N ALA A 457 0.14 9.72 -5.21
CA ALA A 457 0.90 8.50 -5.40
C ALA A 457 1.81 8.55 -6.63
N ILE A 458 1.27 8.97 -7.78
CA ILE A 458 2.03 9.12 -9.03
C ILE A 458 3.11 10.20 -8.87
N ALA A 459 2.75 11.37 -8.34
CA ALA A 459 3.70 12.46 -8.16
C ALA A 459 4.84 12.07 -7.21
N GLY A 460 4.54 11.37 -6.11
CA GLY A 460 5.53 10.83 -5.19
C GLY A 460 6.48 9.82 -5.85
N GLY A 461 5.94 8.82 -6.55
CA GLY A 461 6.74 7.82 -7.27
C GLY A 461 7.58 8.38 -8.42
N LYS A 462 7.18 9.53 -8.99
CA LYS A 462 7.95 10.24 -10.03
C LYS A 462 8.85 11.35 -9.49
N GLY A 463 8.87 11.59 -8.18
CA GLY A 463 9.66 12.66 -7.56
C GLY A 463 9.21 14.07 -7.95
N LEU A 464 7.94 14.25 -8.32
CA LEU A 464 7.33 15.54 -8.65
C LEU A 464 6.88 16.25 -7.37
N VAL A 465 7.83 16.78 -6.61
CA VAL A 465 7.60 17.33 -5.26
C VAL A 465 6.49 18.39 -5.22
N PRO A 466 6.45 19.41 -6.11
CA PRO A 466 5.40 20.44 -6.05
C PRO A 466 4.00 19.87 -6.25
N GLU A 467 3.85 18.94 -7.19
CA GLU A 467 2.60 18.27 -7.51
C GLU A 467 2.18 17.32 -6.38
N MET A 468 3.13 16.60 -5.79
CA MET A 468 2.92 15.70 -4.64
C MET A 468 2.40 16.47 -3.43
N GLU A 469 3.02 17.59 -3.05
CA GLU A 469 2.60 18.41 -1.92
C GLU A 469 1.22 19.05 -2.15
N THR A 470 0.95 19.48 -3.38
CA THR A 470 -0.35 20.03 -3.76
C THR A 470 -1.44 18.96 -3.64
N ALA A 471 -1.20 17.77 -4.19
CA ALA A 471 -2.11 16.64 -4.09
C ALA A 471 -2.32 16.20 -2.64
N ALA A 472 -1.26 16.10 -1.83
CA ALA A 472 -1.33 15.76 -0.40
C ALA A 472 -2.28 16.70 0.35
N ARG A 473 -2.17 18.02 0.13
CA ARG A 473 -3.05 19.02 0.73
C ARG A 473 -4.50 18.88 0.28
N GLN A 474 -4.75 18.52 -0.97
CA GLN A 474 -6.11 18.30 -1.47
C GLN A 474 -6.74 17.05 -0.87
N THR A 475 -5.94 16.01 -0.55
CA THR A 475 -6.49 14.81 0.12
C THR A 475 -7.13 15.14 1.47
N LEU A 476 -6.71 16.23 2.14
CA LEU A 476 -7.21 16.60 3.47
C LEU A 476 -8.73 16.83 3.47
N ASP A 477 -9.31 17.28 2.37
CA ASP A 477 -10.76 17.52 2.27
C ASP A 477 -11.57 16.23 2.04
N HIS A 478 -10.90 15.08 1.91
CA HIS A 478 -11.52 13.79 1.62
C HIS A 478 -11.24 12.74 2.71
N PRO A 479 -12.17 11.79 2.90
CA PRO A 479 -11.91 10.66 3.76
C PRO A 479 -10.87 9.75 3.09
N MET A 480 -9.85 9.35 3.85
CA MET A 480 -8.83 8.39 3.45
C MET A 480 -9.24 7.01 3.96
N THR A 481 -10.00 6.27 3.16
CA THR A 481 -10.35 4.87 3.42
C THR A 481 -9.97 4.00 2.23
N PHE A 482 -9.84 2.68 2.44
CA PHE A 482 -9.50 1.77 1.36
C PHE A 482 -10.56 1.77 0.24
N GLU A 483 -11.83 1.96 0.59
CA GLU A 483 -12.93 2.03 -0.37
C GLU A 483 -12.82 3.27 -1.28
N ILE A 484 -12.36 4.39 -0.74
CA ILE A 484 -12.17 5.64 -1.50
C ILE A 484 -10.91 5.59 -2.35
N LEU A 485 -9.84 5.01 -1.82
CA LEU A 485 -8.60 4.79 -2.58
C LEU A 485 -8.83 3.83 -3.76
N GLY A 486 -9.66 2.80 -3.56
CA GLY A 486 -10.09 1.87 -4.59
C GLY A 486 -8.91 1.31 -5.38
N GLU A 487 -9.05 1.30 -6.72
CA GLU A 487 -7.98 0.86 -7.63
C GLU A 487 -6.75 1.76 -7.61
N GLY A 488 -6.92 3.04 -7.25
CA GLY A 488 -5.82 3.99 -7.10
C GLY A 488 -4.81 3.56 -6.04
N LEU A 489 -5.18 2.66 -5.12
CA LEU A 489 -4.24 2.06 -4.17
C LEU A 489 -3.08 1.34 -4.87
N ARG A 490 -3.28 0.79 -6.08
CA ARG A 490 -2.21 0.14 -6.86
C ARG A 490 -1.07 1.08 -7.22
N LEU A 491 -1.33 2.38 -7.28
CA LEU A 491 -0.34 3.42 -7.62
C LEU A 491 0.55 3.78 -6.43
N PHE A 492 0.17 3.40 -5.21
CA PHE A 492 0.96 3.71 -4.02
C PHE A 492 2.11 2.73 -3.86
N GLU A 493 3.33 3.27 -3.82
CA GLU A 493 4.46 2.56 -3.22
C GLU A 493 4.23 2.41 -1.71
N GLY A 494 4.80 1.38 -1.08
CA GLY A 494 4.53 1.06 0.33
C GLY A 494 4.79 2.24 1.27
N TRP A 495 5.86 3.00 1.05
CA TRP A 495 6.19 4.18 1.85
C TRP A 495 5.19 5.33 1.67
N ALA A 496 4.65 5.51 0.46
CA ALA A 496 3.88 6.70 0.10
C ALA A 496 2.59 6.80 0.92
N LEU A 497 1.92 5.67 1.16
CA LEU A 497 0.67 5.67 1.94
C LEU A 497 0.92 5.99 3.42
N ARG A 498 1.99 5.42 4.00
CA ARG A 498 2.42 5.73 5.38
C ARG A 498 2.78 7.22 5.52
N ASP A 499 3.50 7.77 4.56
CA ASP A 499 3.93 9.17 4.60
C ASP A 499 2.74 10.12 4.47
N LEU A 500 1.72 9.76 3.67
CA LEU A 500 0.47 10.50 3.61
C LEU A 500 -0.29 10.44 4.94
N VAL A 501 -0.36 9.27 5.60
CA VAL A 501 -0.96 9.14 6.94
C VAL A 501 -0.25 10.05 7.95
N ASN A 502 1.08 10.06 7.95
CA ASN A 502 1.88 10.92 8.83
C ASN A 502 1.66 12.40 8.52
N PHE A 503 1.58 12.77 7.24
CA PHE A 503 1.24 14.13 6.82
C PHE A 503 -0.12 14.57 7.35
N ARG A 504 -1.16 13.74 7.22
CA ARG A 504 -2.51 14.04 7.74
C ARG A 504 -2.53 14.23 9.25
N LYS A 505 -1.80 13.40 10.00
CA LYS A 505 -1.66 13.53 11.46
C LYS A 505 -0.99 14.86 11.83
N ARG A 506 0.11 15.23 11.17
CA ARG A 506 0.78 16.53 11.39
C ARG A 506 -0.16 17.70 11.10
N CYS A 507 -0.89 17.65 9.99
CA CYS A 507 -1.88 18.68 9.65
C CYS A 507 -2.95 18.82 10.74
N ARG A 508 -3.52 17.70 11.20
CA ARG A 508 -4.50 17.67 12.29
C ARG A 508 -3.94 18.30 13.57
N ASP A 509 -2.72 17.92 13.96
CA ASP A 509 -2.09 18.42 15.18
C ASP A 509 -1.80 19.93 15.07
N ASN A 510 -1.41 20.42 13.88
CA ASN A 510 -1.23 21.85 13.64
C ASN A 510 -2.57 22.61 13.68
N PHE A 511 -3.67 22.05 13.16
CA PHE A 511 -5.00 22.66 13.31
C PHE A 511 -5.41 22.77 14.79
N ILE A 512 -5.14 21.73 15.58
CA ILE A 512 -5.38 21.76 17.04
C ILE A 512 -4.57 22.88 17.70
N MET A 513 -3.27 23.00 17.39
CA MET A 513 -2.43 24.08 17.92
C MET A 513 -2.91 25.47 17.48
N CYS A 514 -3.39 25.60 16.23
CA CYS A 514 -3.97 26.84 15.74
C CYS A 514 -5.19 27.24 16.58
N LEU A 515 -6.14 26.34 16.80
CA LEU A 515 -7.32 26.60 17.63
C LEU A 515 -6.95 26.94 19.08
N ASP A 516 -5.95 26.24 19.65
CA ASP A 516 -5.45 26.54 21.00
C ASP A 516 -4.92 27.97 21.11
N SER A 517 -4.23 28.49 20.10
CA SER A 517 -3.76 29.89 20.08
C SER A 517 -4.90 30.93 20.09
N PHE A 518 -6.09 30.57 19.60
CA PHE A 518 -7.28 31.42 19.65
C PHE A 518 -8.06 31.26 20.97
N LEU A 519 -7.84 30.19 21.73
CA LEU A 519 -8.40 30.02 23.07
C LEU A 519 -7.64 30.81 24.13
N GLU A 520 -6.38 31.18 23.87
CA GLU A 520 -5.56 31.98 24.77
C GLU A 520 -6.10 33.42 24.93
N VAL A 521 -6.46 33.78 26.17
CA VAL A 521 -7.05 35.10 26.50
C VAL A 521 -5.99 36.13 26.92
N GLN A 522 -4.71 35.76 26.98
CA GLN A 522 -3.65 36.70 27.32
C GLN A 522 -3.44 37.71 26.18
N PRO A 523 -3.45 39.02 26.43
CA PRO A 523 -3.12 40.01 25.40
C PRO A 523 -1.68 39.80 24.91
N PRO A 524 -1.40 39.84 23.60
CA PRO A 524 -2.28 40.26 22.50
C PRO A 524 -2.91 39.08 21.71
N GLY A 525 -3.63 38.16 22.38
CA GLY A 525 -4.35 37.08 21.71
C GLY A 525 -5.53 37.56 20.84
N PRO A 526 -5.83 36.93 19.69
CA PRO A 526 -6.83 37.40 18.72
C PRO A 526 -8.26 37.49 19.28
N SER A 527 -8.56 36.65 20.27
CA SER A 527 -9.89 36.56 20.89
C SER A 527 -10.12 37.61 22.00
N ASN A 528 -9.16 38.49 22.26
CA ASN A 528 -9.26 39.55 23.26
C ASN A 528 -10.43 40.52 23.03
N ILE A 529 -10.89 40.67 21.77
CA ILE A 529 -12.01 41.56 21.40
C ILE A 529 -13.34 41.14 22.05
N TRP A 530 -13.43 39.89 22.52
CA TRP A 530 -14.63 39.29 23.09
C TRP A 530 -14.70 39.33 24.63
N VAL A 531 -13.63 39.82 25.29
CA VAL A 531 -13.54 39.88 26.75
C VAL A 531 -14.47 40.99 27.27
N GLY A 532 -15.64 40.60 27.78
CA GLY A 532 -16.67 41.54 28.25
C GLY A 532 -18.11 41.07 28.11
N CYS A 533 -18.34 39.91 27.49
CA CYS A 533 -19.67 39.30 27.47
C CYS A 533 -20.15 39.00 28.92
N PRO A 534 -21.31 39.51 29.37
CA PRO A 534 -21.86 39.16 30.67
C PRO A 534 -22.22 37.68 30.66
N ASN A 535 -21.50 36.88 31.45
CA ASN A 535 -21.81 35.47 31.58
C ASN A 535 -23.02 35.33 32.51
N PRO A 536 -24.18 34.79 32.07
CA PRO A 536 -25.38 34.70 32.91
C PRO A 536 -25.21 33.81 34.15
N LYS A 537 -24.11 33.06 34.27
CA LYS A 537 -23.81 32.19 35.42
C LYS A 537 -22.80 32.76 36.42
N VAL A 538 -22.26 33.97 36.21
CA VAL A 538 -21.31 34.58 37.15
C VAL A 538 -22.04 35.64 37.97
N ILE A 539 -22.50 35.24 39.15
CA ILE A 539 -22.93 36.19 40.19
C ILE A 539 -21.69 37.01 40.57
N PHE A 540 -21.70 38.31 40.30
CA PHE A 540 -20.65 39.21 40.76
C PHE A 540 -20.66 39.26 42.28
N SER A 541 -19.80 38.48 42.94
CA SER A 541 -19.42 38.73 44.33
C SER A 541 -18.49 39.95 44.34
N THR A 542 -18.93 41.01 45.01
CA THR A 542 -18.35 42.37 45.00
C THR A 542 -17.04 42.51 45.80
N THR A 543 -16.22 41.46 45.88
CA THR A 543 -14.97 41.51 46.64
C THR A 543 -13.81 40.94 45.83
N HIS A 544 -13.16 41.84 45.06
CA HIS A 544 -11.86 41.78 44.35
C HIS A 544 -11.96 41.98 42.83
N PRO A 545 -11.62 43.18 42.30
CA PRO A 545 -11.47 43.41 40.87
C PRO A 545 -10.09 42.90 40.41
N ARG A 546 -9.93 41.57 40.29
CA ARG A 546 -8.87 41.01 39.44
C ARG A 546 -9.51 40.69 38.10
N GLN A 547 -9.02 41.33 37.04
CA GLN A 547 -9.51 41.24 35.67
C GLN A 547 -9.78 39.79 35.27
N ILE A 548 -11.06 39.46 35.13
CA ILE A 548 -11.49 38.15 34.69
C ILE A 548 -11.52 38.17 33.15
N HIS A 549 -10.40 37.79 32.54
CA HIS A 549 -10.27 37.63 31.09
C HIS A 549 -10.81 36.26 30.67
N PHE A 550 -12.13 36.09 30.60
CA PHE A 550 -12.74 34.88 30.03
C PHE A 550 -13.42 35.18 28.69
N LEU A 551 -13.25 34.26 27.74
CA LEU A 551 -14.01 34.27 26.49
C LEU A 551 -15.50 34.03 26.75
N PRO A 552 -16.39 34.57 25.90
CA PRO A 552 -17.80 34.21 25.93
C PRO A 552 -17.98 32.69 25.83
N ILE A 553 -18.94 32.14 26.58
CA ILE A 553 -19.18 30.69 26.64
C ILE A 553 -19.37 30.11 25.24
N TRP A 554 -20.14 30.76 24.37
CA TRP A 554 -20.43 30.27 23.03
C TRP A 554 -19.17 30.15 22.15
N LEU A 555 -18.24 31.10 22.24
CA LEU A 555 -17.00 31.10 21.44
C LEU A 555 -16.01 30.08 21.98
N ASN A 556 -15.88 30.00 23.31
CA ASN A 556 -15.07 28.97 23.96
C ASN A 556 -15.59 27.56 23.62
N GLN A 557 -16.91 27.36 23.67
CA GLN A 557 -17.53 26.08 23.30
C GLN A 557 -17.30 25.74 21.83
N LEU A 558 -17.48 26.68 20.91
CA LEU A 558 -17.25 26.47 19.48
C LEU A 558 -15.81 26.00 19.19
N LEU A 559 -14.81 26.75 19.68
CA LEU A 559 -13.41 26.46 19.44
C LEU A 559 -12.96 25.19 20.16
N ALA A 560 -13.40 24.99 21.41
CA ALA A 560 -13.10 23.78 22.17
C ALA A 560 -13.77 22.54 21.56
N GLN A 561 -14.99 22.66 21.02
CA GLN A 561 -15.66 21.56 20.33
C GLN A 561 -14.89 21.17 19.08
N ASN A 562 -14.61 22.10 18.18
CA ASN A 562 -13.80 21.84 16.98
C ASN A 562 -12.44 21.22 17.30
N ARG A 563 -11.76 21.74 18.34
CA ARG A 563 -10.49 21.19 18.81
C ARG A 563 -10.63 19.76 19.32
N ASN A 564 -11.64 19.49 20.12
CA ASN A 564 -11.88 18.15 20.67
C ASN A 564 -12.30 17.18 19.56
N ASP A 565 -13.14 17.62 18.64
CA ASP A 565 -13.54 16.84 17.47
C ASP A 565 -12.28 16.43 16.70
N LEU A 566 -11.39 17.35 16.36
CA LEU A 566 -10.10 17.03 15.75
C LEU A 566 -9.23 16.09 16.60
N LYS A 567 -9.21 16.25 17.92
CA LYS A 567 -8.40 15.43 18.83
C LYS A 567 -8.87 13.97 18.89
N TYR A 568 -10.18 13.74 18.84
CA TYR A 568 -10.78 12.41 18.97
C TYR A 568 -11.14 11.77 17.62
N GLN A 569 -11.19 12.56 16.56
CA GLN A 569 -11.41 12.10 15.20
C GLN A 569 -10.21 11.30 14.68
N LYS A 570 -10.52 10.26 13.91
CA LYS A 570 -9.51 9.46 13.22
C LYS A 570 -8.86 10.28 12.11
N PHE A 571 -7.55 10.11 11.90
CA PHE A 571 -6.80 10.86 10.87
C PHE A 571 -7.31 10.60 9.43
N THR A 572 -8.09 9.55 9.24
CA THR A 572 -8.73 9.18 7.98
C THR A 572 -9.91 10.06 7.62
N HIS A 573 -10.49 10.81 8.56
CA HIS A 573 -11.61 11.68 8.23
C HIS A 573 -11.14 12.98 7.57
N PRO A 574 -12.02 13.69 6.85
CA PRO A 574 -11.72 15.01 6.29
C PRO A 574 -11.30 16.03 7.37
N LEU A 575 -10.30 16.85 7.04
CA LEU A 575 -9.77 17.97 7.82
C LEU A 575 -10.14 19.31 7.16
N ASP A 576 -11.43 19.51 6.91
CA ASP A 576 -11.99 20.65 6.19
C ASP A 576 -12.40 21.81 7.14
N ILE A 577 -11.82 21.88 8.34
CA ILE A 577 -12.18 22.90 9.35
C ILE A 577 -12.12 24.33 8.81
N HIS A 578 -11.10 24.64 7.99
CA HIS A 578 -10.89 25.95 7.39
C HIS A 578 -12.07 26.43 6.53
N SER A 579 -12.84 25.53 5.92
CA SER A 579 -13.97 25.88 5.04
C SER A 579 -15.31 26.00 5.81
N ARG A 580 -15.47 25.27 6.92
CA ARG A 580 -16.71 25.25 7.73
C ARG A 580 -16.73 26.23 8.90
N ILE A 581 -15.57 26.58 9.48
CA ILE A 581 -15.49 27.26 10.79
C ILE A 581 -16.23 28.61 10.84
N ARG A 582 -16.27 29.36 9.74
CA ARG A 582 -17.03 30.62 9.67
C ARG A 582 -18.54 30.40 9.76
N GLN A 583 -19.06 29.38 9.08
CA GLN A 583 -20.48 29.06 9.15
C GLN A 583 -20.87 28.60 10.56
N GLU A 584 -20.03 27.79 11.19
CA GLU A 584 -20.22 27.35 12.58
C GLU A 584 -20.15 28.53 13.55
N TYR A 585 -19.21 29.45 13.34
CA TYR A 585 -19.11 30.70 14.09
C TYR A 585 -20.39 31.53 14.00
N PHE A 586 -20.93 31.74 12.79
CA PHE A 586 -22.17 32.50 12.61
C PHE A 586 -23.36 31.82 13.29
N THR A 587 -23.45 30.50 13.17
CA THR A 587 -24.51 29.70 13.81
C THR A 587 -24.43 29.81 15.33
N ALA A 588 -23.24 29.70 15.92
CA ALA A 588 -23.02 29.85 17.35
C ALA A 588 -23.33 31.27 17.84
N LEU A 589 -22.97 32.30 17.07
CA LEU A 589 -23.30 33.69 17.38
C LEU A 589 -24.81 33.94 17.33
N GLN A 590 -25.52 33.40 16.33
CA GLN A 590 -26.98 33.49 16.21
C GLN A 590 -27.68 32.84 17.39
N ASN A 591 -27.20 31.68 17.85
CA ASN A 591 -27.74 31.03 19.05
C ASN A 591 -27.49 31.86 20.33
N HIS A 592 -26.51 32.76 20.32
CA HIS A 592 -26.20 33.71 21.39
C HIS A 592 -26.76 35.13 21.13
N ALA A 593 -27.67 35.30 20.16
CA ALA A 593 -28.12 36.61 19.68
C ALA A 593 -28.82 37.50 20.74
N THR A 594 -29.14 36.98 21.92
CA THR A 594 -29.69 37.80 23.03
C THR A 594 -28.65 38.74 23.66
N CYS A 595 -27.36 38.60 23.33
CA CYS A 595 -26.28 39.45 23.84
C CYS A 595 -25.91 40.58 22.87
N ASN A 596 -26.42 41.79 23.15
CA ASN A 596 -26.10 43.00 22.38
C ASN A 596 -24.60 43.35 22.36
N PHE A 597 -23.85 42.96 23.40
CA PHE A 597 -22.41 43.19 23.44
C PHE A 597 -21.69 42.37 22.36
N CYS A 598 -21.93 41.06 22.31
CA CYS A 598 -21.30 40.16 21.33
C CYS A 598 -21.69 40.56 19.90
N LEU A 599 -22.97 40.89 19.65
CA LEU A 599 -23.40 41.39 18.34
C LEU A 599 -22.69 42.70 17.97
N GLY A 600 -22.59 43.64 18.92
CA GLY A 600 -21.88 44.90 18.71
C GLY A 600 -20.38 44.72 18.43
N VAL A 601 -19.71 43.81 19.14
CA VAL A 601 -18.32 43.43 18.87
C VAL A 601 -18.18 42.78 17.50
N HIS A 602 -19.11 41.89 17.13
CA HIS A 602 -19.09 41.24 15.82
C HIS A 602 -19.13 42.26 14.67
N ILE A 603 -20.07 43.22 14.74
CA ILE A 603 -20.23 44.27 13.72
C ILE A 603 -18.95 45.11 13.56
N ARG A 604 -18.22 45.38 14.66
CA ARG A 604 -17.00 46.21 14.63
C ARG A 604 -15.75 45.45 14.21
N SER A 605 -15.58 44.23 14.72
CA SER A 605 -14.30 43.50 14.68
C SER A 605 -14.44 42.00 14.41
N GLY A 606 -15.64 41.42 14.50
CA GLY A 606 -15.85 39.98 14.34
C GLY A 606 -15.56 39.47 12.93
N LEU A 607 -15.88 40.24 11.89
CA LEU A 607 -15.55 39.86 10.50
C LEU A 607 -14.04 39.74 10.29
N LYS A 608 -13.25 40.67 10.85
CA LYS A 608 -11.79 40.64 10.80
C LYS A 608 -11.23 39.43 11.56
N PHE A 609 -11.79 39.15 12.74
CA PHE A 609 -11.46 37.97 13.53
C PHE A 609 -11.71 36.67 12.75
N CYS A 610 -12.87 36.53 12.09
CA CYS A 610 -13.16 35.35 11.27
C CYS A 610 -12.19 35.22 10.09
N ALA A 611 -11.85 36.33 9.43
CA ALA A 611 -10.87 36.33 8.34
C ALA A 611 -9.47 35.92 8.83
N GLU A 612 -9.03 36.43 9.99
CA GLU A 612 -7.74 36.03 10.60
C GLU A 612 -7.73 34.55 11.01
N LEU A 613 -8.84 34.04 11.56
CA LEU A 613 -8.97 32.63 11.92
C LEU A 613 -8.89 31.73 10.69
N GLU A 614 -9.65 32.03 9.64
CA GLU A 614 -9.59 31.27 8.39
C GLU A 614 -8.21 31.36 7.73
N ASP A 615 -7.61 32.55 7.66
CA ASP A 615 -6.28 32.75 7.08
C ASP A 615 -5.21 31.97 7.84
N LYS A 616 -5.22 31.97 9.18
CA LYS A 616 -4.30 31.15 9.97
C LYS A 616 -4.54 29.65 9.79
N LEU A 617 -5.79 29.21 9.70
CA LEU A 617 -6.11 27.81 9.42
C LEU A 617 -5.64 27.41 8.01
N ALA A 618 -5.81 28.27 7.01
CA ALA A 618 -5.32 28.06 5.65
C ALA A 618 -3.78 28.05 5.59
N GLN A 619 -3.12 28.96 6.27
CA GLN A 619 -1.65 28.96 6.38
C GLN A 619 -1.14 27.70 7.04
N VAL A 620 -1.79 27.23 8.11
CA VAL A 620 -1.42 25.98 8.78
C VAL A 620 -1.62 24.77 7.87
N ARG A 621 -2.69 24.75 7.07
CA ARG A 621 -2.92 23.74 6.03
C ARG A 621 -1.79 23.73 5.00
N ASP A 622 -1.30 24.91 4.61
CA ASP A 622 -0.31 25.06 3.54
C ASP A 622 1.16 25.00 4.00
N LYS A 623 1.41 25.12 5.31
CA LYS A 623 2.74 25.19 5.92
C LYS A 623 3.47 23.85 5.98
N GLU A 624 2.74 22.74 6.09
CA GLU A 624 3.36 21.41 6.16
C GLU A 624 3.81 20.95 4.78
N THR A 625 5.08 20.56 4.69
CA THR A 625 5.59 19.79 3.56
C THR A 625 5.42 18.30 3.85
N VAL A 626 5.29 17.50 2.79
CA VAL A 626 5.39 16.05 2.92
C VAL A 626 6.87 15.79 3.20
N GLY A 627 7.20 15.43 4.46
CA GLY A 627 8.57 15.22 4.88
C GLY A 627 9.31 14.28 3.93
N LEU A 628 10.24 14.83 3.15
CA LEU A 628 11.09 14.10 2.24
C LEU A 628 12.03 13.21 3.06
N LEU A 629 11.85 11.89 2.99
CA LEU A 629 12.91 10.93 3.29
C LEU A 629 13.82 10.69 2.06
N THR A 630 13.89 11.65 1.12
CA THR A 630 14.73 11.54 -0.09
C THR A 630 16.17 12.04 0.09
N GLU A 631 16.67 12.20 1.32
CA GLU A 631 18.11 12.41 1.56
C GLU A 631 18.85 11.13 2.01
N ALA A 632 18.17 9.99 2.14
CA ALA A 632 18.79 8.72 2.52
C ALA A 632 18.44 7.59 1.54
N GLY A 633 18.88 7.70 0.28
CA GLY A 633 18.80 6.58 -0.67
C GLY A 633 18.69 6.98 -2.13
N ILE A 634 19.72 7.64 -2.67
CA ILE A 634 20.10 7.54 -4.09
C ILE A 634 21.53 6.98 -4.12
#